data_AF-A0A2S2NZ19-F1
#
_entry.id   AF-A0A2S2NZ19-F1
#
_cell.length_a   1.000
_cell.length_b   1.000
_cell.length_c   1.000
_cell.angle_alpha   90.00
_cell.angle_beta   90.00
_cell.angle_gamma   90.00
#
_symmetry.space_group_name_H-M   'P 1'
#
loop_
_entity.id
_entity.type
_entity.pdbx_description
1 polymer ?
#
loop_
_entity_poly.entity_id
_entity_poly.type
_entity_poly.pdbx_seq_one_letter_code
_entity_poly.pdbx_strand_id
1 'polypeptide(L)'
;TSWTWNYKSPEHLMTAGIYNYDTMNNFQQYLILPQEIEASQKNLARQSMGFTVMDHRLNLNALIDENSISNMVDNKLRKMWGWFTIFGEFISGLLGIFFTWKIILTCINTGLNISLLYQTFGLSIK
;
A
#
# COMPACT_ATOMS: atom_id res chain seq x y z
N THR A 1 1.69 52.69 -46.60
CA THR A 1 0.58 52.06 -45.87
C THR A 1 1.15 50.90 -45.05
N SER A 2 1.05 50.96 -43.72
CA SER A 2 1.60 49.94 -42.80
C SER A 2 0.46 49.05 -42.30
N TRP A 3 0.58 47.74 -42.47
CA TRP A 3 -0.39 46.77 -41.95
C TRP A 3 -0.11 46.50 -40.48
N THR A 4 -0.99 46.96 -39.59
CA THR A 4 -0.96 46.60 -38.17
C THR A 4 -1.87 45.42 -37.92
N TRP A 5 -1.28 44.26 -37.63
CA TRP A 5 -2.00 43.07 -37.18
C TRP A 5 -2.44 43.25 -35.73
N ASN A 6 -3.74 43.05 -35.47
CA ASN A 6 -4.29 43.06 -34.11
C ASN A 6 -4.77 41.65 -33.78
N TYR A 7 -4.06 40.97 -32.89
CA TYR A 7 -4.43 39.62 -32.45
C TYR A 7 -5.60 39.70 -31.47
N LYS A 8 -6.72 39.07 -31.84
CA LYS A 8 -7.84 38.84 -30.91
C LYS A 8 -7.73 37.42 -30.39
N SER A 9 -7.42 37.29 -29.10
CA SER A 9 -7.47 35.99 -28.42
C SER A 9 -8.90 35.45 -28.48
N PRO A 10 -9.11 34.18 -28.87
CA PRO A 10 -10.41 33.55 -28.74
C PRO A 10 -10.83 33.53 -27.27
N GLU A 11 -12.04 33.99 -26.98
CA GLU A 11 -12.63 33.82 -25.65
C GLU A 11 -12.93 32.33 -25.43
N HIS A 12 -12.81 31.85 -24.19
CA HIS A 12 -13.23 30.50 -23.81
C HIS A 12 -12.41 29.32 -24.37
N LEU A 13 -11.12 29.51 -24.71
CA LEU A 13 -10.22 28.42 -25.15
C LEU A 13 -10.21 27.20 -24.24
N MET A 14 -10.24 27.42 -22.92
CA MET A 14 -10.22 26.34 -21.91
C MET A 14 -11.51 25.50 -21.90
N THR A 15 -12.63 26.07 -22.34
CA THR A 15 -13.96 25.43 -22.36
C THR A 15 -14.41 25.02 -23.76
N ALA A 16 -13.65 25.35 -24.80
CA ALA A 16 -13.97 25.05 -26.21
C ALA A 16 -13.83 23.56 -26.59
N GLY A 17 -13.60 22.66 -25.62
CA GLY A 17 -13.52 21.22 -25.84
C GLY A 17 -12.26 20.74 -26.58
N ILE A 18 -11.30 21.64 -26.82
CA ILE A 18 -10.05 21.35 -27.56
C ILE A 18 -9.05 20.58 -26.68
N TYR A 19 -9.19 20.68 -25.36
CA TYR A 19 -8.35 20.00 -24.39
C TYR A 19 -9.06 18.78 -23.82
N ASN A 20 -8.41 17.62 -23.86
CA ASN A 20 -8.86 16.44 -23.14
C ASN A 20 -8.73 16.66 -21.62
N TYR A 21 -9.54 15.95 -20.84
CA TYR A 21 -9.55 16.02 -19.38
C TYR A 21 -8.15 15.79 -18.79
N ASP A 22 -7.41 14.81 -19.32
CA ASP A 22 -6.05 14.50 -18.87
C ASP A 22 -5.08 15.65 -19.12
N THR A 23 -5.21 16.32 -20.26
CA THR A 23 -4.40 17.49 -20.62
C THR A 23 -4.68 18.66 -19.69
N MET A 24 -5.95 18.87 -19.35
CA MET A 24 -6.37 19.92 -18.42
C MET A 24 -5.86 19.65 -17.00
N ASN A 25 -5.94 18.39 -16.54
CA ASN A 25 -5.44 18.00 -15.23
C ASN A 25 -3.92 18.15 -15.13
N ASN A 26 -3.17 17.75 -16.16
CA ASN A 26 -1.71 17.93 -16.21
C ASN A 26 -1.32 19.41 -16.24
N PHE A 27 -2.05 20.23 -16.99
CA PHE A 27 -1.82 21.67 -17.03
C PHE A 27 -2.15 22.34 -15.70
N GLN A 28 -3.25 21.94 -15.05
CA GLN A 28 -3.61 22.41 -13.72
C GLN A 28 -2.53 22.03 -12.69
N GLN A 29 -2.02 20.80 -12.72
CA GLN A 29 -0.92 20.39 -11.84
C GLN A 29 0.36 21.21 -12.09
N TYR A 30 0.66 21.52 -13.36
CA TYR A 30 1.78 22.38 -13.73
C TYR A 30 1.60 23.84 -13.28
N LEU A 31 0.36 24.34 -13.27
CA LEU A 31 0.03 25.70 -12.82
C LEU A 31 0.06 25.89 -11.30
N ILE A 32 -0.03 24.82 -10.51
CA ILE A 32 -0.02 24.87 -9.02
C ILE A 32 1.42 25.11 -8.50
N LEU A 33 2.10 26.12 -9.06
CA LEU A 33 3.39 26.64 -8.61
C LEU A 33 4.55 25.66 -8.87
N PRO A 34 5.03 25.54 -10.12
CA PRO A 34 6.09 24.61 -10.49
C PRO A 34 7.41 24.92 -9.75
N GLN A 35 7.66 26.20 -9.45
CA GLN A 35 8.81 26.63 -8.67
C GLN A 35 8.77 26.14 -7.21
N GLU A 36 7.58 25.98 -6.62
CA GLU A 36 7.43 25.50 -5.25
C GLU A 36 7.69 23.99 -5.17
N ILE A 37 7.33 23.23 -6.21
CA ILE A 37 7.59 21.79 -6.29
C ILE A 37 9.11 21.54 -6.38
N GLU A 38 9.79 22.23 -7.30
CA GLU A 38 11.24 22.11 -7.46
C GLU A 38 12.00 22.59 -6.21
N ALA A 39 11.58 23.71 -5.61
CA ALA A 39 12.16 24.20 -4.35
C ALA A 39 11.92 23.20 -3.21
N SER A 40 10.73 22.62 -3.10
CA SER A 40 10.41 21.60 -2.08
C SER A 40 11.24 20.34 -2.26
N GLN A 41 11.39 19.83 -3.49
CA GLN A 41 12.22 18.66 -3.79
C GLN A 41 13.70 18.93 -3.46
N LYS A 42 14.21 20.10 -3.84
CA LYS A 42 15.59 20.52 -3.54
C LYS A 42 15.82 20.68 -2.04
N ASN A 43 14.83 21.22 -1.32
CA ASN A 43 14.88 21.38 0.13
C ASN A 43 14.83 20.02 0.85
N LEU A 44 13.97 19.10 0.40
CA LEU A 44 13.94 17.71 0.86
C LEU A 44 15.29 17.00 0.67
N ALA A 45 15.87 17.12 -0.52
CA ALA A 45 17.18 16.52 -0.83
C ALA A 45 18.31 17.14 0.00
N ARG A 46 18.30 18.46 0.21
CA ARG A 46 19.28 19.13 1.07
C ARG A 46 19.16 18.70 2.52
N GLN A 47 17.93 18.56 3.00
CA GLN A 47 17.63 18.16 4.37
C GLN A 47 18.00 16.69 4.63
N SER A 48 17.73 15.78 3.69
CA SER A 48 18.18 14.38 3.80
C SER A 48 19.71 14.25 3.79
N MET A 49 20.40 15.21 3.19
CA MET A 49 21.86 15.33 3.23
C MET A 49 22.40 16.08 4.45
N GLY A 50 21.54 16.52 5.39
CA GLY A 50 21.93 17.20 6.62
C GLY A 50 22.22 18.70 6.50
N PHE A 51 21.91 19.33 5.35
CA PHE A 51 22.06 20.77 5.17
C PHE A 51 20.84 21.54 5.66
N THR A 52 21.06 22.74 6.21
CA THR A 52 19.97 23.65 6.59
C THR A 52 19.21 24.15 5.37
N VAL A 53 17.89 24.13 5.47
CA VAL A 53 16.95 24.60 4.44
C VAL A 53 16.82 26.12 4.57
N MET A 54 16.88 26.84 3.45
CA MET A 54 16.61 28.29 3.44
C MET A 54 15.10 28.50 3.40
N ASP A 55 14.61 29.23 4.39
CA ASP A 55 13.21 29.31 4.81
C ASP A 55 12.33 30.13 3.85
N HIS A 56 11.30 29.51 3.28
CA HIS A 56 9.95 30.09 3.22
C HIS A 56 8.92 29.04 2.77
N ARG A 57 7.99 28.68 3.68
CA ARG A 57 6.67 28.02 3.49
C ARG A 57 6.50 26.55 3.87
N LEU A 58 7.52 25.68 3.85
CA LEU A 58 7.35 24.27 4.26
C LEU A 58 8.42 23.85 5.27
N ASN A 59 8.06 23.91 6.55
CA ASN A 59 8.90 23.39 7.64
C ASN A 59 8.80 21.85 7.69
N LEU A 60 9.55 21.18 6.83
CA LEU A 60 9.64 19.72 6.78
C LEU A 60 10.48 19.16 7.94
N ASN A 61 11.12 19.99 8.76
CA ASN A 61 11.86 19.54 9.94
C ASN A 61 10.97 18.76 10.91
N ALA A 62 9.70 19.14 11.07
CA ALA A 62 8.78 18.40 11.93
C ALA A 62 8.34 17.04 11.34
N LEU A 63 8.41 16.87 10.02
CA LEU A 63 8.06 15.62 9.32
C LEU A 63 9.25 14.67 9.18
N ILE A 64 10.47 15.22 9.14
CA ILE A 64 11.74 14.48 8.99
C ILE A 64 12.49 14.36 10.33
N ASP A 65 11.94 14.93 11.40
CA ASP A 65 12.45 14.74 12.75
C ASP A 65 12.46 13.24 13.08
N GLU A 66 13.66 12.74 13.40
CA GLU A 66 13.92 11.31 13.63
C GLU A 66 13.02 10.73 14.70
N ASN A 67 12.76 11.51 15.77
CA ASN A 67 11.90 11.09 16.86
C ASN A 67 10.43 11.01 16.42
N SER A 68 9.95 11.96 15.62
CA SER A 68 8.60 11.96 15.07
C SER A 68 8.38 10.80 14.08
N ILE A 69 9.36 10.52 13.21
CA ILE A 69 9.33 9.36 12.30
C ILE A 69 9.36 8.05 13.08
N SER A 70 10.28 7.89 14.04
CA SER A 70 10.41 6.67 14.83
C SER A 70 9.12 6.34 15.56
N ASN A 71 8.54 7.33 16.27
CA ASN A 71 7.28 7.13 16.99
C ASN A 71 6.11 6.80 16.06
N MET A 72 6.06 7.40 14.86
CA MET A 72 5.03 7.10 13.87
C MET A 72 5.17 5.68 13.31
N VAL A 73 6.40 5.27 13.01
CA VAL A 73 6.73 3.92 12.53
C VAL A 73 6.39 2.89 13.60
N ASP A 74 6.84 3.08 14.84
CA ASP A 74 6.59 2.17 15.95
C ASP A 74 5.11 2.01 16.24
N ASN A 75 4.35 3.11 16.23
CA ASN A 75 2.90 3.06 16.44
C ASN A 75 2.17 2.34 15.30
N LYS A 76 2.58 2.56 14.05
CA LYS A 76 1.98 1.85 12.89
C LYS A 76 2.35 0.38 12.87
N LEU A 77 3.62 0.05 13.11
CA LEU A 77 4.10 -1.32 13.18
C LEU A 77 3.41 -2.08 14.32
N ARG A 78 3.30 -1.49 15.50
CA ARG A 78 2.59 -2.11 16.63
C ARG A 78 1.11 -2.34 16.34
N LYS A 79 0.45 -1.39 15.68
CA LYS A 79 -0.96 -1.54 15.27
C LYS A 79 -1.13 -2.64 14.21
N MET A 80 -0.23 -2.67 13.23
CA MET A 80 -0.22 -3.70 12.18
C MET A 80 0.05 -5.08 12.76
N TRP A 81 1.01 -5.17 13.68
CA TRP A 81 1.35 -6.40 14.40
C TRP A 81 0.18 -6.89 15.24
N GLY A 82 -0.48 -6.02 15.99
CA GLY A 82 -1.66 -6.38 16.78
C GLY A 82 -2.83 -6.88 15.92
N TRP A 83 -3.06 -6.28 14.75
CA TRP A 83 -4.08 -6.78 13.82
C TRP A 83 -3.69 -8.14 13.22
N PHE A 84 -2.43 -8.32 12.85
CA PHE A 84 -1.90 -9.58 12.34
C PHE A 84 -2.00 -10.71 13.37
N THR A 85 -1.71 -10.46 14.64
CA THR A 85 -1.82 -11.47 15.70
C THR A 85 -3.26 -11.87 15.94
N ILE A 86 -4.20 -10.92 15.99
CA ILE A 86 -5.65 -11.24 16.14
C ILE A 86 -6.14 -12.09 14.97
N PHE A 87 -5.74 -11.75 13.74
CA PHE A 87 -6.06 -12.55 12.57
C PHE A 87 -5.45 -13.95 12.65
N GLY A 88 -4.17 -14.05 13.02
CA GLY A 88 -3.45 -15.31 13.16
C GLY A 88 -4.05 -16.22 14.23
N GLU A 89 -4.44 -15.66 15.39
CA GLU A 89 -5.10 -16.40 16.47
C GLU A 89 -6.44 -16.99 16.01
N PHE A 90 -7.25 -16.21 15.28
CA PHE A 90 -8.52 -16.69 14.75
C PHE A 90 -8.33 -17.83 13.74
N ILE A 91 -7.40 -17.67 12.79
CA ILE A 91 -7.11 -18.69 11.77
C ILE A 91 -6.50 -19.94 12.41
N SER A 92 -5.61 -19.79 13.40
CA SER A 92 -5.00 -20.90 14.13
C SER A 92 -6.05 -21.73 14.87
N GLY A 93 -7.02 -21.06 15.53
CA GLY A 93 -8.15 -21.75 16.17
C GLY A 93 -9.00 -22.54 15.17
N LEU A 94 -9.34 -21.94 14.03
CA LEU A 94 -10.14 -22.60 12.99
C LEU A 94 -9.40 -23.79 12.36
N LEU A 95 -8.10 -23.64 12.07
CA LEU A 95 -7.25 -24.71 11.58
C LEU A 95 -7.11 -25.83 12.62
N GLY A 96 -6.94 -25.50 13.90
CA GLY A 96 -6.84 -26.49 14.97
C GLY A 96 -8.06 -27.41 15.04
N ILE A 97 -9.27 -26.84 14.94
CA ILE A 97 -10.52 -27.61 14.90
C ILE A 97 -10.57 -28.49 13.63
N PHE A 98 -10.25 -27.93 12.46
CA PHE A 98 -10.24 -28.66 11.20
C PHE A 98 -9.25 -29.84 11.22
N PHE A 99 -8.03 -29.63 11.70
CA PHE A 99 -7.02 -30.69 11.81
C PHE A 99 -7.43 -31.76 12.81
N THR A 100 -7.99 -31.38 13.97
CA THR A 100 -8.48 -32.35 14.96
C THR A 100 -9.56 -33.25 14.36
N TRP A 101 -10.54 -32.65 13.68
CA TRP A 101 -11.57 -33.39 12.94
C TRP A 101 -10.97 -34.34 11.89
N LYS A 102 -10.01 -33.85 11.09
CA LYS A 102 -9.34 -34.65 10.06
C LYS A 102 -8.56 -35.83 10.66
N ILE A 103 -7.88 -35.64 11.79
CA ILE A 103 -7.15 -36.71 12.47
C ILE A 103 -8.11 -37.81 12.92
N ILE A 104 -9.24 -37.45 13.56
CA ILE A 104 -10.26 -38.42 13.99
C ILE A 104 -10.79 -39.20 12.80
N LEU A 105 -11.15 -38.51 11.72
CA LEU A 105 -11.67 -39.15 10.50
C LEU A 105 -10.64 -40.11 9.88
N THR A 106 -9.37 -39.71 9.83
CA THR A 106 -8.28 -40.57 9.34
C THR A 106 -8.11 -41.81 10.22
N CYS A 107 -8.17 -41.68 11.54
CA CYS A 107 -8.10 -42.84 12.45
C CYS A 107 -9.24 -43.83 12.19
N ILE A 108 -10.47 -43.35 12.05
CA ILE A 108 -11.64 -44.21 11.76
C ILE A 108 -11.45 -44.94 10.43
N ASN A 109 -11.13 -44.21 9.36
CA ASN A 109 -10.93 -44.80 8.04
C ASN A 109 -9.79 -45.83 8.03
N THR A 110 -8.71 -45.54 8.76
CA THR A 110 -7.57 -46.47 8.90
C THR A 110 -7.97 -47.74 9.65
N GLY A 111 -8.72 -47.60 10.75
CA GLY A 111 -9.25 -48.75 11.50
C GLY A 111 -10.21 -49.61 10.67
N LEU A 112 -11.11 -48.97 9.91
CA LEU A 112 -12.01 -49.66 8.99
C LEU A 112 -11.23 -50.41 7.89
N ASN A 113 -10.24 -49.77 7.28
CA ASN A 113 -9.40 -50.40 6.27
C ASN A 113 -8.63 -51.61 6.83
N ILE A 114 -8.05 -51.49 8.03
CA ILE A 114 -7.37 -52.60 8.71
C ILE A 114 -8.35 -53.74 9.01
N SER A 115 -9.55 -53.43 9.51
CA SER A 115 -10.60 -54.43 9.78
C SER A 115 -11.05 -55.15 8.51
N LEU A 116 -11.22 -54.41 7.41
CA LEU A 116 -11.57 -54.98 6.10
C LEU A 116 -10.45 -55.87 5.55
N LEU A 117 -9.19 -55.43 5.63
CA LEU A 117 -8.01 -56.23 5.29
C LEU A 117 -7.94 -57.51 6.12
N TYR A 118 -8.20 -57.40 7.42
CA TYR A 118 -8.22 -58.54 8.33
C TYR A 118 -9.29 -59.56 7.98
N GLN A 119 -10.51 -59.12 7.64
CA GLN A 119 -11.60 -60.01 7.23
C GLN A 119 -11.35 -60.67 5.87
N THR A 120 -10.74 -59.95 4.92
CA THR A 120 -10.53 -60.45 3.55
C THR A 120 -9.32 -61.36 3.40
N PHE A 121 -8.21 -61.06 4.09
CA PHE A 121 -6.96 -61.82 3.96
C PHE A 121 -6.59 -62.63 5.21
N GLY A 122 -7.29 -62.43 6.33
CA GLY A 122 -6.91 -63.02 7.62
C GLY A 122 -5.60 -62.43 8.18
N LEU A 123 -5.19 -62.94 9.33
CA LEU A 123 -3.90 -62.61 9.96
C LEU A 123 -2.78 -63.33 9.19
N SER A 124 -2.36 -62.80 8.03
CA SER A 124 -1.17 -63.27 7.33
C SER A 124 0.08 -62.66 7.99
N ILE A 125 0.37 -63.09 9.22
CA ILE A 125 1.74 -62.99 9.74
C ILE A 125 2.44 -64.25 9.25
N LYS A 126 3.41 -64.05 8.36
CA LYS A 126 4.33 -65.09 7.93
C LYS A 126 5.56 -65.10 8.85
#